data_AF-A0A928PFK5-F1
#
_entry.id   AF-A0A928PFK5-F1
#
_cell.length_a   1.000
_cell.length_b   1.000
_cell.length_c   1.000
_cell.angle_alpha   90.00
_cell.angle_beta   90.00
_cell.angle_gamma   90.00
#
_symmetry.space_group_name_H-M   'P 1'
#
loop_
_entity.id
_entity.type
_entity.pdbx_description
1 polymer ?
#
loop_
_entity_poly.entity_id
_entity_poly.type
_entity_poly.pdbx_seq_one_letter_code
_entity_poly.pdbx_strand_id
1 'polypeptide(L)'
;MNAYDFLNAYYSSYNEDERFDKRHNSVEYLTTLDYIRRYLSAGDRILEIGPGSGRYSHALARMEHRVDAVELIPRNIELFREKTEPGEDVSIRQGTATDLSCFKEGTFDLTLLLGPMYHLFTEEEQRAALSEAVRVTKTGGIVFVSYTMNEGTVVSFGFGRHSILPCLEKGMIDPVTFQCHSRPEDLFVLWRRDRIFAMTASLPVRRLHFVGTDMFTNYFRDMVDSMSEEEFEAWLAYHRAIREREDLVGLSFHTLDILKKEGAAS
;
A
#
# COMPACT_ATOMS: atom_id res chain seq x y z
N MET A 1 19.63 14.99 -6.47
CA MET A 1 19.17 13.73 -5.84
C MET A 1 18.03 13.21 -6.67
N ASN A 2 18.06 11.95 -7.05
CA ASN A 2 16.95 11.27 -7.71
C ASN A 2 15.95 10.74 -6.66
N ALA A 3 14.83 10.14 -7.09
CA ALA A 3 13.82 9.61 -6.16
C ALA A 3 14.38 8.54 -5.21
N TYR A 4 15.30 7.68 -5.68
CA TYR A 4 15.96 6.69 -4.86
C TYR A 4 16.79 7.32 -3.73
N ASP A 5 17.54 8.38 -4.01
CA ASP A 5 18.37 9.07 -3.00
C ASP A 5 17.51 9.62 -1.85
N PHE A 6 16.38 10.26 -2.17
CA PHE A 6 15.44 10.77 -1.16
C PHE A 6 14.81 9.65 -0.34
N LEU A 7 14.36 8.58 -1.01
CA LEU A 7 13.73 7.44 -0.37
C LEU A 7 14.70 6.71 0.56
N ASN A 8 15.93 6.47 0.09
CA ASN A 8 16.97 5.82 0.88
C ASN A 8 17.37 6.68 2.09
N ALA A 9 17.48 8.00 1.94
CA ALA A 9 17.77 8.90 3.07
C ALA A 9 16.64 8.90 4.12
N TYR A 10 15.38 8.92 3.67
CA TYR A 10 14.22 8.82 4.55
C TYR A 10 14.23 7.50 5.34
N TYR A 11 14.29 6.36 4.65
CA TYR A 11 14.25 5.05 5.29
C TYR A 11 15.55 4.67 6.02
N SER A 12 16.67 5.34 5.76
CA SER A 12 17.90 5.15 6.54
C SER A 12 17.86 5.82 7.91
N SER A 13 17.04 6.86 8.09
CA SER A 13 16.89 7.61 9.34
C SER A 13 15.58 7.32 10.08
N TYR A 14 14.59 6.75 9.39
CA TYR A 14 13.27 6.44 9.92
C TYR A 14 13.20 4.99 10.44
N ASN A 15 12.67 4.77 11.64
CA ASN A 15 12.38 3.44 12.16
C ASN A 15 10.88 3.17 12.00
N GLU A 16 10.47 2.35 11.02
CA GLU A 16 9.06 2.05 10.80
C GLU A 16 8.38 1.41 12.01
N ASP A 17 9.15 0.71 12.87
CA ASP A 17 8.60 -0.11 13.95
C ASP A 17 7.92 0.70 15.07
N GLU A 18 8.38 1.92 15.34
CA GLU A 18 7.80 2.79 16.36
C GLU A 18 6.36 3.26 16.02
N ARG A 19 5.91 3.06 14.77
CA ARG A 19 4.55 3.36 14.36
C ARG A 19 3.53 2.38 14.99
N PHE A 20 3.93 1.20 15.46
CA PHE A 20 3.00 0.07 15.49
C PHE A 20 2.36 -0.32 16.82
N ASP A 21 2.65 0.39 17.91
CA ASP A 21 2.00 0.15 19.22
C ASP A 21 0.65 0.86 19.38
N LYS A 22 0.27 1.72 18.42
CA LYS A 22 -0.94 2.56 18.53
C LYS A 22 -2.13 1.97 17.80
N ARG A 23 -3.31 2.06 18.43
CA ARG A 23 -4.58 1.49 17.92
C ARG A 23 -4.94 2.02 16.54
N HIS A 24 -4.74 3.31 16.27
CA HIS A 24 -5.04 3.86 14.94
C HIS A 24 -4.22 3.24 13.81
N ASN A 25 -2.97 2.83 14.07
CA ASN A 25 -2.13 2.18 13.06
C ASN A 25 -2.50 0.70 12.84
N SER A 26 -3.22 0.08 13.77
CA SER A 26 -3.67 -1.31 13.60
C SER A 26 -4.83 -1.43 12.61
N VAL A 27 -5.67 -0.40 12.46
CA VAL A 27 -6.86 -0.45 11.57
C VAL A 27 -6.48 -0.73 10.12
N GLU A 28 -5.45 -0.03 9.61
CA GLU A 28 -4.92 -0.23 8.26
C GLU A 28 -4.45 -1.68 8.07
N TYR A 29 -3.58 -2.15 8.97
CA TYR A 29 -3.03 -3.49 8.94
C TYR A 29 -4.10 -4.59 9.03
N LEU A 30 -5.01 -4.47 10.00
CA LEU A 30 -6.09 -5.44 10.21
C LEU A 30 -7.03 -5.48 9.01
N THR A 31 -7.28 -4.35 8.36
CA THR A 31 -8.11 -4.28 7.16
C THR A 31 -7.43 -4.95 5.99
N THR A 32 -6.18 -4.59 5.70
CA THR A 32 -5.41 -5.20 4.61
C THR A 32 -5.30 -6.71 4.80
N LEU A 33 -4.97 -7.17 6.02
CA LEU A 33 -4.85 -8.61 6.31
C LEU A 33 -6.20 -9.35 6.27
N ASP A 34 -7.32 -8.72 6.66
CA ASP A 34 -8.68 -9.27 6.48
C ASP A 34 -8.96 -9.54 5.00
N TYR A 35 -8.65 -8.60 4.11
CA TYR A 35 -8.85 -8.84 2.67
C TYR A 35 -7.87 -9.85 2.10
N ILE A 36 -6.58 -9.84 2.47
CA ILE A 36 -5.63 -10.85 2.02
C ILE A 36 -6.15 -12.26 2.38
N ARG A 37 -6.57 -12.47 3.62
CA ARG A 37 -7.10 -13.77 4.09
C ARG A 37 -8.32 -14.28 3.32
N ARG A 38 -9.16 -13.41 2.76
CA ARG A 38 -10.32 -13.82 1.94
C ARG A 38 -9.93 -14.50 0.64
N TYR A 39 -8.72 -14.22 0.17
CA TYR A 39 -8.22 -14.68 -1.12
C TYR A 39 -7.10 -15.71 -1.00
N LEU A 40 -6.63 -15.99 0.21
CA LEU A 40 -5.63 -17.02 0.46
C LEU A 40 -6.25 -18.42 0.40
N SER A 41 -5.51 -19.33 -0.22
CA SER A 41 -5.72 -20.77 -0.20
C SER A 41 -4.45 -21.49 0.29
N ALA A 42 -4.63 -22.66 0.88
CA ALA A 42 -3.51 -23.46 1.36
C ALA A 42 -2.53 -23.78 0.23
N GLY A 43 -1.24 -23.51 0.46
CA GLY A 43 -0.19 -23.71 -0.54
C GLY A 43 0.00 -22.58 -1.55
N ASP A 44 -0.76 -21.49 -1.44
CA ASP A 44 -0.55 -20.30 -2.26
C ASP A 44 0.88 -19.78 -2.14
N ARG A 45 1.45 -19.39 -3.28
CA ARG A 45 2.74 -18.70 -3.33
C ARG A 45 2.52 -17.20 -3.51
N ILE A 46 3.11 -16.42 -2.61
CA ILE A 46 2.86 -14.98 -2.49
C ILE A 46 4.12 -14.21 -2.90
N LEU A 47 3.94 -13.10 -3.62
CA LEU A 47 4.98 -12.09 -3.82
C LEU A 47 4.61 -10.81 -3.08
N GLU A 48 5.50 -10.28 -2.26
CA GLU A 48 5.40 -8.91 -1.71
C GLU A 48 6.44 -7.97 -2.33
N ILE A 49 5.99 -6.83 -2.85
CA ILE A 49 6.80 -5.82 -3.51
C ILE A 49 6.80 -4.56 -2.65
N GLY A 50 7.99 -4.16 -2.18
CA GLY A 50 8.18 -3.13 -1.18
C GLY A 50 7.67 -3.54 0.20
N PRO A 51 8.14 -4.66 0.79
CA PRO A 51 7.70 -5.16 2.09
C PRO A 51 8.16 -4.27 3.28
N GLY A 52 9.09 -3.33 3.05
CA GLY A 52 9.78 -2.64 4.13
C GLY A 52 10.48 -3.64 5.03
N SER A 53 10.22 -3.58 6.34
CA SER A 53 10.76 -4.53 7.31
C SER A 53 9.96 -5.85 7.43
N GLY A 54 9.02 -6.14 6.54
CA GLY A 54 8.44 -7.48 6.39
C GLY A 54 7.14 -7.76 7.14
N ARG A 55 6.43 -6.73 7.58
CA ARG A 55 5.22 -6.89 8.43
C ARG A 55 4.21 -7.90 7.88
N TYR A 56 3.84 -7.80 6.60
CA TYR A 56 2.91 -8.75 5.98
C TYR A 56 3.61 -10.06 5.62
N SER A 57 4.82 -10.00 5.04
CA SER A 57 5.64 -11.17 4.73
C SER A 57 5.76 -12.16 5.89
N HIS A 58 6.19 -11.72 7.07
CA HIS A 58 6.34 -12.58 8.24
C HIS A 58 4.98 -13.09 8.74
N ALA A 59 3.96 -12.23 8.77
CA ALA A 59 2.61 -12.63 9.19
C ALA A 59 2.03 -13.74 8.29
N LEU A 60 2.29 -13.67 6.97
CA LEU A 60 1.84 -14.66 6.00
C LEU A 60 2.68 -15.94 6.05
N ALA A 61 4.00 -15.83 6.27
CA ALA A 61 4.86 -17.00 6.47
C ALA A 61 4.46 -17.80 7.73
N ARG A 62 4.07 -17.11 8.81
CA ARG A 62 3.52 -17.73 10.04
C ARG A 62 2.14 -18.36 9.85
N MET A 63 1.46 -18.04 8.75
CA MET A 63 0.24 -18.73 8.29
C MET A 63 0.55 -19.88 7.33
N GLU A 64 1.80 -20.36 7.31
CA GLU A 64 2.26 -21.50 6.49
C GLU A 64 2.22 -21.23 4.97
N HIS A 65 2.23 -19.97 4.56
CA HIS A 65 2.38 -19.60 3.15
C HIS A 65 3.84 -19.34 2.78
N ARG A 66 4.18 -19.67 1.53
CA ARG A 66 5.49 -19.33 0.97
C ARG A 66 5.47 -17.90 0.44
N VAL A 67 6.37 -17.07 0.94
CA VAL A 67 6.46 -15.65 0.57
C VAL A 67 7.81 -15.34 -0.08
N ASP A 68 7.79 -14.82 -1.30
CA ASP A 68 8.94 -14.16 -1.91
C ASP A 68 8.75 -12.64 -1.79
N ALA A 69 9.83 -11.90 -1.53
CA ALA A 69 9.78 -10.45 -1.36
C ALA A 69 10.85 -9.72 -2.18
N VAL A 70 10.48 -8.54 -2.71
CA VAL A 70 11.37 -7.62 -3.42
C VAL A 70 11.37 -6.27 -2.73
N GLU A 71 12.53 -5.83 -2.26
CA GLU A 71 12.70 -4.56 -1.56
C GLU A 71 13.79 -3.73 -2.24
N LEU A 72 13.59 -2.41 -2.31
CA LEU A 72 14.51 -1.49 -2.96
C LEU A 72 15.62 -1.04 -2.00
N ILE A 73 15.26 -0.80 -0.73
CA ILE A 73 16.11 -0.16 0.27
C ILE A 73 16.94 -1.20 1.06
N PRO A 74 18.28 -1.18 0.99
CA PRO A 74 19.14 -2.15 1.67
C PRO A 74 18.88 -2.28 3.18
N ARG A 75 18.69 -1.16 3.88
CA ARG A 75 18.42 -1.17 5.33
C ARG A 75 17.13 -1.91 5.68
N ASN A 76 16.09 -1.79 4.85
CA ASN A 76 14.84 -2.52 5.06
C ASN A 76 15.06 -4.03 4.89
N ILE A 77 15.92 -4.44 3.96
CA ILE A 77 16.30 -5.86 3.77
C ILE A 77 17.04 -6.40 5.00
N GLU A 78 17.93 -5.62 5.59
CA GLU A 78 18.63 -6.00 6.82
C GLU A 78 17.64 -6.22 7.96
N LEU A 79 16.77 -5.23 8.23
CA LEU A 79 15.73 -5.32 9.26
C LEU A 79 14.75 -6.48 9.03
N PHE A 80 14.37 -6.72 7.77
CA PHE A 80 13.52 -7.85 7.39
C PHE A 80 14.18 -9.17 7.80
N ARG A 81 15.47 -9.35 7.48
CA ARG A 81 16.22 -10.58 7.81
C ARG A 81 16.43 -10.75 9.31
N GLU A 82 16.63 -9.65 10.04
CA GLU A 82 16.72 -9.68 11.52
C GLU A 82 15.42 -10.16 12.17
N LYS A 83 14.26 -9.88 11.55
CA LYS A 83 12.94 -10.29 12.02
C LYS A 83 12.50 -11.67 11.54
N THR A 84 13.19 -12.26 10.56
CA THR A 84 12.88 -13.61 10.07
C THR A 84 13.06 -14.63 11.20
N GLU A 85 11.99 -15.31 11.57
CA GLU A 85 12.02 -16.35 12.60
C GLU A 85 12.31 -17.74 11.98
N PRO A 86 12.98 -18.65 12.72
CA PRO A 86 13.17 -20.02 12.25
C PRO A 86 11.84 -20.71 11.92
N GLY A 87 11.72 -21.25 10.71
CA GLY A 87 10.52 -21.93 10.22
C GLY A 87 9.64 -21.08 9.30
N GLU A 88 9.89 -19.77 9.18
CA GLU A 88 9.22 -18.93 8.17
C GLU A 88 9.74 -19.26 6.75
N ASP A 89 8.87 -19.68 5.84
CA ASP A 89 9.20 -19.87 4.41
C ASP A 89 9.12 -18.53 3.67
N VAL A 90 10.08 -17.65 3.97
CA VAL A 90 10.18 -16.30 3.43
C VAL A 90 11.53 -16.06 2.77
N SER A 91 11.53 -15.43 1.59
CA SER A 91 12.74 -15.00 0.90
C SER A 91 12.67 -13.51 0.59
N ILE A 92 13.81 -12.81 0.65
CA ILE A 92 13.90 -11.40 0.29
C ILE A 92 15.11 -11.13 -0.63
N ARG A 93 14.87 -10.38 -1.69
CA ARG A 93 15.91 -9.91 -2.62
C ARG A 93 15.83 -8.41 -2.81
N GLN A 94 16.99 -7.81 -3.11
CA GLN A 94 17.02 -6.42 -3.53
C GLN A 94 16.53 -6.31 -4.98
N GLY A 95 15.65 -5.36 -5.26
CA GLY A 95 15.13 -5.10 -6.61
C GLY A 95 14.15 -3.93 -6.63
N THR A 96 13.58 -3.64 -7.81
CA THR A 96 12.62 -2.56 -8.00
C THR A 96 11.26 -3.11 -8.42
N ALA A 97 10.18 -2.41 -8.05
CA ALA A 97 8.83 -2.76 -8.48
C ALA A 97 8.65 -2.68 -10.00
N THR A 98 9.45 -1.87 -10.68
CA THR A 98 9.37 -1.63 -12.13
C THR A 98 10.08 -2.70 -12.98
N ASP A 99 10.83 -3.61 -12.35
CA ASP A 99 11.51 -4.73 -13.01
C ASP A 99 11.53 -5.95 -12.09
N LEU A 100 10.63 -6.89 -12.37
CA LEU A 100 10.52 -8.19 -11.73
C LEU A 100 10.92 -9.32 -12.69
N SER A 101 11.82 -9.05 -13.64
CA SER A 101 12.34 -10.04 -14.60
C SER A 101 13.00 -11.26 -13.95
N CYS A 102 13.43 -11.12 -12.70
CA CYS A 102 13.90 -12.23 -11.86
C CYS A 102 12.82 -13.27 -11.53
N PHE A 103 11.54 -13.01 -11.86
CA PHE A 103 10.42 -13.94 -11.76
C PHE A 103 9.77 -14.18 -13.12
N LYS A 104 9.39 -15.44 -13.35
CA LYS A 104 8.65 -15.85 -14.53
C LYS A 104 7.22 -15.29 -14.48
N GLU A 105 6.63 -15.09 -15.65
CA GLU A 105 5.21 -14.80 -15.77
C GLU A 105 4.36 -15.89 -15.09
N GLY A 106 3.28 -15.50 -14.41
CA GLY A 106 2.35 -16.45 -13.81
C GLY A 106 2.95 -17.33 -12.70
N THR A 107 3.87 -16.79 -11.91
CA THR A 107 4.52 -17.52 -10.80
C THR A 107 3.68 -17.53 -9.53
N PHE A 108 2.99 -16.43 -9.22
CA PHE A 108 2.38 -16.19 -7.91
C PHE A 108 0.86 -16.28 -7.95
N ASP A 109 0.28 -16.88 -6.91
CA ASP A 109 -1.18 -16.95 -6.71
C ASP A 109 -1.70 -15.59 -6.23
N LEU A 110 -0.91 -14.90 -5.41
CA LEU A 110 -1.21 -13.60 -4.84
C LEU A 110 0.01 -12.67 -4.90
N THR A 111 -0.19 -11.42 -5.33
CA THR A 111 0.88 -10.41 -5.41
C THR A 111 0.47 -9.14 -4.67
N LEU A 112 1.31 -8.69 -3.74
CA LEU A 112 1.13 -7.54 -2.87
C LEU A 112 2.03 -6.40 -3.35
N LEU A 113 1.45 -5.35 -3.94
CA LEU A 113 2.12 -4.12 -4.33
C LEU A 113 1.72 -3.00 -3.37
N LEU A 114 2.17 -3.09 -2.11
CA LEU A 114 1.65 -2.27 -1.00
C LEU A 114 2.47 -1.01 -0.70
N GLY A 115 3.72 -0.95 -1.16
CA GLY A 115 4.61 0.20 -0.96
C GLY A 115 4.83 1.08 -2.20
N PRO A 116 5.12 0.51 -3.37
CA PRO A 116 5.72 1.28 -4.45
C PRO A 116 4.86 2.38 -5.05
N MET A 117 3.53 2.23 -5.16
CA MET A 117 2.71 3.16 -5.95
C MET A 117 2.66 4.59 -5.42
N TYR A 118 2.96 4.81 -4.14
CA TYR A 118 3.10 6.15 -3.58
C TYR A 118 4.55 6.66 -3.58
N HIS A 119 5.52 5.92 -4.13
CA HIS A 119 6.92 6.34 -4.27
C HIS A 119 7.39 6.44 -5.73
N LEU A 120 6.56 6.06 -6.70
CA LEU A 120 6.84 6.18 -8.14
C LEU A 120 6.20 7.45 -8.70
N PHE A 121 7.02 8.36 -9.23
CA PHE A 121 6.59 9.73 -9.57
C PHE A 121 6.17 9.91 -11.02
N THR A 122 6.67 9.06 -11.93
CA THR A 122 6.30 9.11 -13.34
C THR A 122 5.20 8.12 -13.68
N GLU A 123 4.37 8.46 -14.67
CA GLU A 123 3.33 7.54 -15.16
C GLU A 123 3.95 6.27 -15.75
N GLU A 124 5.11 6.37 -16.40
CA GLU A 124 5.85 5.23 -16.96
C GLU A 124 6.24 4.23 -15.88
N GLU A 125 6.86 4.68 -14.78
CA GLU A 125 7.21 3.83 -13.65
C GLU A 125 5.97 3.21 -12.99
N GLN A 126 4.92 4.01 -12.79
CA GLN A 126 3.64 3.54 -12.22
C GLN A 126 3.01 2.44 -13.09
N ARG A 127 3.02 2.61 -14.42
CA ARG A 127 2.52 1.59 -15.36
C ARG A 127 3.41 0.36 -15.37
N ALA A 128 4.73 0.52 -15.34
CA ALA A 128 5.68 -0.59 -15.29
C ALA A 128 5.46 -1.45 -14.05
N ALA A 129 5.36 -0.84 -12.86
CA ALA A 129 5.15 -1.56 -11.61
C ALA A 129 3.83 -2.33 -11.57
N LEU A 130 2.73 -1.71 -12.01
CA LEU A 130 1.44 -2.40 -12.13
C LEU A 130 1.50 -3.56 -13.14
N SER A 131 2.14 -3.33 -14.29
CA SER A 131 2.26 -4.33 -15.35
C SER A 131 3.10 -5.52 -14.90
N GLU A 132 4.23 -5.28 -14.21
CA GLU A 132 5.08 -6.32 -13.66
C GLU A 132 4.35 -7.13 -12.57
N ALA A 133 3.65 -6.46 -11.64
CA ALA A 133 2.84 -7.13 -10.63
C ALA A 133 1.80 -8.05 -11.31
N VAL A 134 1.04 -7.55 -12.29
CA VAL A 134 0.06 -8.36 -13.04
C VAL A 134 0.74 -9.48 -13.85
N ARG A 135 1.91 -9.23 -14.46
CA ARG A 135 2.63 -10.25 -15.24
C ARG A 135 3.01 -11.45 -14.37
N VAL A 136 3.64 -11.21 -13.22
CA VAL A 136 4.12 -12.29 -12.35
C VAL A 136 3.00 -13.03 -11.62
N THR A 137 1.80 -12.46 -11.52
CA THR A 137 0.61 -13.14 -11.00
C THR A 137 0.03 -14.13 -12.02
N LYS A 138 -0.42 -15.29 -11.54
CA LYS A 138 -1.12 -16.31 -12.33
C LYS A 138 -2.44 -15.78 -12.87
N THR A 139 -2.87 -16.28 -14.03
CA THR A 139 -4.25 -16.08 -14.49
C THR A 139 -5.24 -16.56 -13.43
N GLY A 140 -6.19 -15.72 -13.05
CA GLY A 140 -7.12 -15.97 -11.95
C GLY A 140 -6.57 -15.64 -10.55
N GLY A 141 -5.26 -15.35 -10.43
CA GLY A 141 -4.63 -14.89 -9.20
C GLY A 141 -4.98 -13.43 -8.87
N ILE A 142 -4.64 -13.02 -7.65
CA ILE A 142 -5.06 -11.74 -7.06
C ILE A 142 -3.88 -10.79 -6.91
N VAL A 143 -4.07 -9.54 -7.32
CA VAL A 143 -3.13 -8.44 -7.13
C VAL A 143 -3.75 -7.44 -6.16
N PHE A 144 -3.02 -7.12 -5.11
CA PHE A 144 -3.34 -6.06 -4.17
C PHE A 144 -2.44 -4.87 -4.44
N VAL A 145 -3.03 -3.68 -4.53
CA VAL A 145 -2.27 -2.44 -4.74
C VAL A 145 -2.68 -1.40 -3.72
N SER A 146 -1.72 -0.82 -3.02
CA SER A 146 -1.99 0.24 -2.03
C SER A 146 -1.66 1.62 -2.59
N TYR A 147 -2.43 2.62 -2.17
CA TYR A 147 -2.24 4.02 -2.55
C TYR A 147 -2.42 4.94 -1.35
N THR A 148 -1.65 6.03 -1.30
CA THR A 148 -1.93 7.17 -0.42
C THR A 148 -2.85 8.15 -1.13
N MET A 149 -3.89 8.62 -0.44
CA MET A 149 -4.96 9.41 -1.05
C MET A 149 -4.77 10.92 -0.86
N ASN A 150 -5.29 11.67 -1.81
CA ASN A 150 -5.18 13.13 -1.87
C ASN A 150 -5.91 13.82 -0.72
N GLU A 151 -7.16 13.43 -0.46
CA GLU A 151 -8.10 14.14 0.42
C GLU A 151 -7.62 14.13 1.88
N GLY A 152 -7.15 12.99 2.37
CA GLY A 152 -6.57 12.86 3.72
C GLY A 152 -5.43 13.87 3.95
N THR A 153 -4.53 14.00 2.96
CA THR A 153 -3.40 14.93 3.06
C THR A 153 -3.86 16.39 3.01
N VAL A 154 -4.75 16.77 2.09
CA VAL A 154 -5.25 18.16 2.00
C VAL A 154 -5.90 18.57 3.33
N VAL A 155 -6.73 17.71 3.91
CA VAL A 155 -7.43 18.02 5.17
C VAL A 155 -6.47 18.02 6.35
N SER A 156 -5.73 16.94 6.60
CA SER A 156 -4.94 16.83 7.85
C SER A 156 -3.60 17.54 7.79
N PHE A 157 -2.87 17.47 6.68
CA PHE A 157 -1.59 18.17 6.54
C PHE A 157 -1.81 19.62 6.09
N GLY A 158 -2.56 19.82 5.01
CA GLY A 158 -2.85 21.16 4.48
C GLY A 158 -3.54 22.03 5.52
N PHE A 159 -4.78 21.71 5.88
CA PHE A 159 -5.52 22.52 6.87
C PHE A 159 -5.12 22.20 8.31
N GLY A 160 -5.09 20.92 8.69
CA GLY A 160 -4.87 20.49 10.07
C GLY A 160 -3.49 20.85 10.64
N ARG A 161 -2.47 21.01 9.80
CA ARG A 161 -1.14 21.52 10.20
C ARG A 161 -0.83 22.90 9.65
N HIS A 162 -1.84 23.66 9.23
CA HIS A 162 -1.70 25.03 8.70
C HIS A 162 -0.69 25.16 7.54
N SER A 163 -0.50 24.10 6.76
CA SER A 163 0.44 24.05 5.63
C SER A 163 -0.22 24.36 4.28
N ILE A 164 -1.54 24.62 4.24
CA ILE A 164 -2.30 24.80 3.00
C ILE A 164 -1.81 25.99 2.18
N LEU A 165 -1.59 27.16 2.79
CA LEU A 165 -1.16 28.36 2.06
C LEU A 165 0.24 28.19 1.45
N PRO A 166 1.26 27.71 2.19
CA PRO A 166 2.55 27.39 1.59
C PRO A 166 2.48 26.37 0.45
N CYS A 167 1.64 25.33 0.57
CA CYS A 167 1.49 24.32 -0.48
C CYS A 167 0.86 24.90 -1.75
N LEU A 168 -0.14 25.77 -1.61
CA LEU A 168 -0.75 26.48 -2.73
C LEU A 168 0.25 27.44 -3.40
N GLU A 169 0.99 28.22 -2.61
CA GLU A 169 2.00 29.17 -3.11
C GLU A 169 3.11 28.45 -3.89
N LYS A 170 3.55 27.28 -3.42
CA LYS A 170 4.58 26.46 -4.07
C LYS A 170 4.07 25.64 -5.25
N GLY A 171 2.76 25.70 -5.56
CA GLY A 171 2.14 24.91 -6.61
C GLY A 171 2.14 23.39 -6.34
N MET A 172 2.23 22.98 -5.07
CA MET A 172 2.11 21.58 -4.67
C MET A 172 0.65 21.13 -4.65
N ILE A 173 -0.29 22.07 -4.57
CA ILE A 173 -1.73 21.83 -4.61
C ILE A 173 -2.33 22.80 -5.63
N ASP A 174 -3.13 22.28 -6.55
CA ASP A 174 -3.89 23.09 -7.50
C ASP A 174 -4.97 23.91 -6.75
N PRO A 175 -5.05 25.24 -6.93
CA PRO A 175 -5.91 26.10 -6.12
C PRO A 175 -7.41 25.99 -6.44
N VAL A 176 -7.79 25.28 -7.51
CA VAL A 176 -9.19 25.14 -7.93
C VAL A 176 -9.70 23.75 -7.62
N THR A 177 -8.95 22.73 -8.00
CA THR A 177 -9.30 21.32 -7.88
C THR A 177 -8.75 20.67 -6.62
N PHE A 178 -7.81 21.33 -5.93
CA PHE A 178 -7.07 20.80 -4.78
C PHE A 178 -6.38 19.46 -5.07
N GLN A 179 -6.02 19.23 -6.33
CA GLN A 179 -5.17 18.10 -6.72
C GLN A 179 -3.75 18.36 -6.23
N CYS A 180 -3.20 17.42 -5.47
CA CYS A 180 -1.80 17.44 -5.08
C CYS A 180 -0.90 17.03 -6.25
N HIS A 181 0.23 17.71 -6.37
CA HIS A 181 1.32 17.43 -7.29
C HIS A 181 2.58 17.18 -6.48
N SER A 182 3.11 15.97 -6.58
CA SER A 182 4.28 15.55 -5.82
C SER A 182 5.54 15.53 -6.68
N ARG A 183 6.66 15.86 -6.05
CA ARG A 183 8.02 15.74 -6.60
C ARG A 183 8.80 14.73 -5.78
N PRO A 184 9.92 14.17 -6.30
CA PRO A 184 10.73 13.20 -5.56
C PRO A 184 11.10 13.61 -4.12
N GLU A 185 11.37 14.91 -3.89
CA GLU A 185 11.66 15.46 -2.57
C GLU A 185 10.49 15.41 -1.57
N ASP A 186 9.25 15.26 -2.05
CA ASP A 186 8.04 15.17 -1.22
C ASP A 186 7.78 13.74 -0.71
N LEU A 187 8.57 12.77 -1.17
CA LEU A 187 8.53 11.34 -0.82
C LEU A 187 7.28 10.57 -1.25
N PHE A 188 6.11 11.22 -1.29
CA PHE A 188 4.82 10.56 -1.52
C PHE A 188 4.06 11.13 -2.71
N VAL A 189 3.60 10.26 -3.60
CA VAL A 189 2.61 10.57 -4.65
C VAL A 189 1.22 10.31 -4.12
N LEU A 190 0.35 11.32 -4.22
CA LEU A 190 -1.02 11.25 -3.74
C LEU A 190 -2.00 10.98 -4.87
N TRP A 191 -2.96 10.10 -4.60
CA TRP A 191 -3.86 9.54 -5.59
C TRP A 191 -5.32 9.93 -5.35
N ARG A 192 -6.10 9.90 -6.43
CA ARG A 192 -7.56 9.92 -6.41
C ARG A 192 -8.08 8.70 -7.16
N ARG A 193 -9.31 8.31 -6.83
CA ARG A 193 -9.96 7.09 -7.35
C ARG A 193 -10.01 7.05 -8.88
N ASP A 194 -10.35 8.16 -9.52
CA ASP A 194 -10.42 8.29 -10.97
C ASP A 194 -9.07 7.99 -11.65
N ARG A 195 -7.97 8.54 -11.12
CA ARG A 195 -6.61 8.24 -11.63
C ARG A 195 -6.23 6.77 -11.42
N ILE A 196 -6.52 6.19 -10.25
CA ILE A 196 -6.26 4.77 -9.96
C ILE A 196 -7.03 3.88 -10.96
N PHE A 197 -8.29 4.20 -11.21
CA PHE A 197 -9.15 3.44 -12.10
C PHE A 197 -8.70 3.55 -13.56
N ALA A 198 -8.27 4.74 -14.00
CA ALA A 198 -7.71 4.95 -15.32
C ALA A 198 -6.41 4.15 -15.55
N MET A 199 -5.53 4.06 -14.54
CA MET A 199 -4.26 3.32 -14.63
C MET A 199 -4.45 1.82 -14.82
N THR A 200 -5.48 1.27 -14.20
CA THR A 200 -5.77 -0.18 -14.21
C THR A 200 -6.65 -0.59 -15.38
N ALA A 201 -7.36 0.35 -16.02
CA ALA A 201 -8.27 0.08 -17.13
C ALA A 201 -7.60 -0.56 -18.36
N SER A 202 -6.29 -0.33 -18.57
CA SER A 202 -5.53 -0.91 -19.69
C SER A 202 -4.93 -2.28 -19.38
N LEU A 203 -5.05 -2.77 -18.15
CA LEU A 203 -4.47 -4.04 -17.71
C LEU A 203 -5.50 -5.18 -17.85
N PRO A 204 -5.06 -6.44 -18.07
CA PRO A 204 -5.94 -7.59 -18.16
C PRO A 204 -6.41 -8.02 -16.76
N VAL A 205 -7.13 -7.14 -16.08
CA VAL A 205 -7.57 -7.33 -14.69
C VAL A 205 -9.01 -6.91 -14.52
N ARG A 206 -9.68 -7.53 -13.56
CA ARG A 206 -11.00 -7.12 -13.08
C ARG A 206 -10.90 -6.74 -11.62
N ARG A 207 -11.38 -5.54 -11.29
CA ARG A 207 -11.48 -5.09 -9.91
C ARG A 207 -12.53 -5.89 -9.14
N LEU A 208 -12.13 -6.40 -7.99
CA LEU A 208 -12.98 -7.10 -7.03
C LEU A 208 -13.46 -6.15 -5.94
N HIS A 209 -12.55 -5.33 -5.41
CA HIS A 209 -12.83 -4.36 -4.36
C HIS A 209 -11.99 -3.10 -4.52
N PHE A 210 -12.50 -1.99 -4.02
CA PHE A 210 -11.73 -0.79 -3.74
C PHE A 210 -12.04 -0.36 -2.31
N VAL A 211 -11.05 -0.45 -1.43
CA VAL A 211 -11.24 -0.43 0.02
C VAL A 211 -10.47 0.71 0.65
N GLY A 212 -11.09 1.47 1.53
CA GLY A 212 -10.38 2.40 2.42
C GLY A 212 -9.87 1.65 3.64
N THR A 213 -8.56 1.63 3.84
CA THR A 213 -7.94 0.76 4.87
C THR A 213 -7.95 1.40 6.25
N ASP A 214 -8.06 2.72 6.36
CA ASP A 214 -8.09 3.45 7.63
C ASP A 214 -9.28 4.41 7.78
N MET A 215 -9.91 4.85 6.68
CA MET A 215 -11.10 5.71 6.67
C MET A 215 -10.95 6.91 7.63
N PHE A 216 -11.87 7.07 8.59
CA PHE A 216 -11.85 8.19 9.52
C PHE A 216 -10.76 8.08 10.60
N THR A 217 -10.10 6.93 10.73
CA THR A 217 -9.16 6.64 11.83
C THR A 217 -8.00 7.64 11.88
N ASN A 218 -7.45 8.00 10.73
CA ASN A 218 -6.32 8.92 10.65
C ASN A 218 -6.69 10.39 10.90
N TYR A 219 -7.97 10.75 10.83
CA TYR A 219 -8.46 12.08 11.21
C TYR A 219 -8.59 12.25 12.72
N PHE A 220 -8.79 11.15 13.45
CA PHE A 220 -9.12 11.14 14.87
C PHE A 220 -8.19 10.25 15.70
N ARG A 221 -6.88 10.27 15.41
CA ARG A 221 -5.89 9.38 16.02
C ARG A 221 -5.93 9.37 17.55
N ASP A 222 -5.87 10.56 18.18
CA ASP A 222 -5.86 10.68 19.64
C ASP A 222 -7.18 10.18 20.27
N MET A 223 -8.31 10.40 19.59
CA MET A 223 -9.60 9.89 20.02
C MET A 223 -9.63 8.35 19.94
N VAL A 224 -9.19 7.76 18.83
CA VAL A 224 -9.15 6.30 18.64
C VAL A 224 -8.19 5.64 19.62
N ASP A 225 -7.03 6.24 19.87
CA ASP A 225 -6.03 5.72 20.80
C ASP A 225 -6.50 5.76 22.27
N SER A 226 -7.43 6.65 22.62
CA SER A 226 -7.97 6.81 23.98
C SER A 226 -9.23 5.98 24.27
N MET A 227 -9.78 5.28 23.27
CA MET A 227 -10.97 4.43 23.44
C MET A 227 -10.75 3.30 24.46
N SER A 228 -11.84 2.80 25.07
CA SER A 228 -11.81 1.49 25.74
C SER A 228 -11.64 0.36 24.72
N GLU A 229 -11.41 -0.89 25.16
CA GLU A 229 -11.36 -2.04 24.24
C GLU A 229 -12.71 -2.24 23.53
N GLU A 230 -13.82 -2.13 24.26
CA GLU A 230 -15.18 -2.26 23.72
C GLU A 230 -15.53 -1.16 22.71
N GLU A 231 -15.15 0.09 22.99
CA GLU A 231 -15.33 1.19 22.05
C GLU A 231 -14.50 0.99 20.77
N PHE A 232 -13.28 0.47 20.91
CA PHE A 232 -12.43 0.21 19.75
C PHE A 232 -12.96 -0.96 18.90
N GLU A 233 -13.51 -2.01 19.51
CA GLU A 233 -14.20 -3.07 18.77
C GLU A 233 -15.43 -2.54 18.01
N ALA A 234 -16.21 -1.64 18.64
CA ALA A 234 -17.30 -0.95 17.95
C ALA A 234 -16.79 -0.06 16.80
N TRP A 235 -15.65 0.63 16.99
CA TRP A 235 -14.98 1.40 15.93
C TRP A 235 -14.57 0.51 14.75
N LEU A 236 -13.96 -0.64 15.03
CA LEU A 236 -13.59 -1.62 14.01
C LEU A 236 -14.82 -2.15 13.28
N ALA A 237 -15.92 -2.44 13.98
CA ALA A 237 -17.17 -2.87 13.36
C ALA A 237 -17.75 -1.79 12.43
N TYR A 238 -17.77 -0.53 12.86
CA TYR A 238 -18.18 0.60 12.02
C TYR A 238 -17.28 0.76 10.79
N HIS A 239 -15.96 0.74 10.99
CA HIS A 239 -14.98 0.78 9.90
C HIS A 239 -15.23 -0.31 8.85
N ARG A 240 -15.42 -1.57 9.30
CA ARG A 240 -15.76 -2.71 8.42
C ARG A 240 -17.04 -2.47 7.61
N ALA A 241 -18.03 -1.77 8.17
CA ALA A 241 -19.30 -1.50 7.50
C ALA A 241 -19.20 -0.42 6.41
N ILE A 242 -18.21 0.49 6.49
CA ILE A 242 -18.11 1.65 5.58
C ILE A 242 -16.93 1.60 4.61
N ARG A 243 -15.93 0.74 4.84
CA ARG A 243 -14.66 0.74 4.09
C ARG A 243 -14.76 0.50 2.57
N GLU A 244 -15.88 0.01 2.07
CA GLU A 244 -16.15 -0.14 0.62
C GLU A 244 -17.22 0.83 0.09
N ARG A 245 -17.73 1.74 0.94
CA ARG A 245 -18.71 2.73 0.50
C ARG A 245 -18.09 3.68 -0.49
N GLU A 246 -18.59 3.64 -1.72
CA GLU A 246 -18.06 4.43 -2.84
C GLU A 246 -18.08 5.93 -2.59
N ASP A 247 -19.06 6.42 -1.83
CA ASP A 247 -19.20 7.83 -1.47
C ASP A 247 -18.24 8.28 -0.36
N LEU A 248 -17.58 7.33 0.34
CA LEU A 248 -16.68 7.62 1.45
C LEU A 248 -15.23 7.20 1.21
N VAL A 249 -14.97 6.19 0.38
CA VAL A 249 -13.66 5.56 0.24
C VAL A 249 -12.54 6.53 -0.16
N GLY A 250 -12.87 7.58 -0.91
CA GLY A 250 -11.92 8.63 -1.29
C GLY A 250 -11.39 9.46 -0.11
N LEU A 251 -12.05 9.42 1.05
CA LEU A 251 -11.61 10.10 2.28
C LEU A 251 -10.61 9.28 3.09
N SER A 252 -10.43 7.99 2.80
CA SER A 252 -9.41 7.19 3.47
C SER A 252 -8.01 7.75 3.18
N PHE A 253 -7.06 7.68 4.12
CA PHE A 253 -5.67 8.10 3.86
C PHE A 253 -4.95 7.09 3.00
N HIS A 254 -5.22 5.81 3.23
CA HIS A 254 -4.72 4.71 2.42
C HIS A 254 -5.89 3.94 1.82
N THR A 255 -5.74 3.50 0.58
CA THR A 255 -6.70 2.62 -0.08
C THR A 255 -6.03 1.39 -0.64
N LEU A 256 -6.82 0.34 -0.79
CA LEU A 256 -6.42 -0.96 -1.31
C LEU A 256 -7.29 -1.29 -2.52
N ASP A 257 -6.67 -1.39 -3.68
CA ASP A 257 -7.27 -1.87 -4.91
C ASP A 257 -7.00 -3.37 -5.05
N ILE A 258 -8.06 -4.17 -5.12
CA ILE A 258 -7.97 -5.63 -5.18
C ILE A 258 -8.43 -6.07 -6.56
N LEU A 259 -7.51 -6.62 -7.32
CA LEU A 259 -7.66 -6.93 -8.73
C LEU A 259 -7.48 -8.43 -8.94
N LYS A 260 -8.32 -9.03 -9.79
CA LYS A 260 -8.11 -10.39 -10.29
C LYS A 260 -7.53 -10.33 -11.68
N LYS A 261 -6.43 -11.04 -11.93
CA LYS A 261 -5.89 -11.18 -13.30
C LYS A 261 -6.84 -12.03 -14.13
N GLU A 262 -7.28 -11.48 -15.24
CA GLU A 262 -8.11 -12.18 -16.23
C GLU A 262 -7.19 -12.85 -17.28
N GLY A 263 -7.68 -13.93 -17.91
CA GLY A 263 -7.00 -14.51 -19.06
C GLY A 263 -7.07 -13.54 -20.25
N ALA A 264 -6.16 -13.68 -21.21
CA ALA A 264 -6.36 -13.04 -22.51
C ALA A 264 -7.73 -13.47 -23.04
N ALA A 265 -8.60 -12.51 -23.37
CA ALA A 265 -9.87 -12.81 -24.02
C ALA A 265 -9.57 -13.56 -25.32
N SER A 266 -10.01 -14.81 -25.39
CA SER A 266 -9.97 -15.66 -26.59
C SER A 266 -10.91 -15.13 -27.65
#